data_AF-A0A1G4Z5P4-F1
#
_entry.id   AF-A0A1G4Z5P4-F1
#
_cell.length_a   1.000
_cell.length_b   1.000
_cell.length_c   1.000
_cell.angle_alpha   90.00
_cell.angle_beta   90.00
_cell.angle_gamma   90.00
#
_symmetry.space_group_name_H-M   'P 1'
#
loop_
_entity.id
_entity.type
_entity.pdbx_description
1 polymer ?
#
loop_
_entity_poly.entity_id
_entity_poly.type
_entity_poly.pdbx_seq_one_letter_code
_entity_poly.pdbx_strand_id
1 'polypeptide(L)'
;MINLVQTPYNLRSGYPIVRRTLEDKKKLVKQDGFGPESCCATVEYTLRGNSRYAFGNSQMRIEMPPDIYTNNWVKLHGEMAALIAAIRRIEKSGNSDEQLPITSVYIELRPCEANCMQALQNILPDNTTVYFSFLHPDQVDEWKQSARALCAA
;
A
#
# COMPACT_ATOMS: atom_id res chain seq x y z
N MET A 1 -7.14 -17.34 4.36
CA MET A 1 -7.47 -16.07 5.06
C MET A 1 -6.20 -15.25 5.27
N ILE A 2 -6.28 -13.92 5.19
CA ILE A 2 -5.15 -13.01 5.46
C ILE A 2 -4.93 -12.82 6.97
N ASN A 3 -3.70 -12.50 7.38
CA ASN A 3 -3.33 -12.27 8.77
C ASN A 3 -3.10 -10.77 9.02
N LEU A 4 -3.87 -10.16 9.92
CA LEU A 4 -3.70 -8.75 10.28
C LEU A 4 -2.76 -8.59 11.47
N VAL A 5 -1.75 -7.74 11.34
CA VAL A 5 -0.77 -7.47 12.41
C VAL A 5 -0.61 -5.96 12.60
N GLN A 6 -0.96 -5.46 13.78
CA GLN A 6 -0.68 -4.06 14.10
C GLN A 6 0.80 -3.88 14.49
N THR A 7 1.43 -2.83 13.98
CA THR A 7 2.87 -2.55 14.13
C THR A 7 3.13 -1.08 14.44
N PRO A 8 4.23 -0.73 15.12
CA PRO A 8 4.57 0.67 15.33
C PRO A 8 4.93 1.42 14.03
N TYR A 9 4.47 2.65 13.90
CA TYR A 9 4.84 3.58 12.84
C TYR A 9 6.27 4.13 13.05
N ASN A 10 7.29 3.36 12.71
CA ASN A 10 8.68 3.69 13.05
C ASN A 10 9.70 3.28 11.96
N LEU A 11 10.62 4.19 11.60
CA LEU A 11 11.73 3.94 10.67
C LEU A 11 12.74 2.88 11.18
N ARG A 12 12.73 2.58 12.48
CA ARG A 12 13.51 1.52 13.12
C ARG A 12 12.69 0.25 13.39
N SER A 13 11.53 0.11 12.76
CA SER A 13 10.66 -1.07 12.92
C SER A 13 11.41 -2.37 12.62
N GLY A 14 11.15 -3.40 13.42
CA GLY A 14 11.68 -4.76 13.17
C GLY A 14 11.18 -5.35 11.84
N TYR A 15 10.09 -4.81 11.29
CA TYR A 15 9.52 -5.24 10.01
C TYR A 15 10.13 -4.44 8.84
N PRO A 16 10.89 -5.07 7.92
CA PRO A 16 11.53 -4.37 6.80
C PRO A 16 10.55 -3.61 5.91
N ILE A 17 9.36 -4.18 5.66
CA ILE A 17 8.33 -3.57 4.82
C ILE A 17 7.82 -2.25 5.41
N VAL A 18 7.63 -2.16 6.73
CA VAL A 18 7.24 -0.93 7.42
C VAL A 18 8.30 0.14 7.19
N ARG A 19 9.57 -0.17 7.50
CA ARG A 19 10.68 0.79 7.32
C ARG A 19 10.76 1.29 5.90
N ARG A 20 10.65 0.37 4.93
CA ARG A 20 10.71 0.70 3.50
C ARG A 20 9.60 1.64 3.08
N THR A 21 8.35 1.39 3.50
CA THR A 21 7.23 2.28 3.18
C THR A 21 7.41 3.67 3.75
N LEU A 22 7.90 3.77 4.99
CA LEU A 22 8.12 5.06 5.65
C LEU A 22 9.27 5.84 4.99
N GLU A 23 10.35 5.16 4.62
CA GLU A 23 11.45 5.75 3.83
C GLU A 23 10.98 6.22 2.45
N ASP A 24 10.19 5.42 1.73
CA ASP A 24 9.65 5.79 0.43
C ASP A 24 8.70 6.99 0.56
N LYS A 25 7.86 7.04 1.60
CA LYS A 25 7.00 8.19 1.91
C LYS A 25 7.80 9.48 2.11
N LYS A 26 8.87 9.45 2.92
CA LYS A 26 9.75 10.62 3.14
C LYS A 26 10.36 11.16 1.84
N LYS A 27 10.72 10.28 0.92
CA LYS A 27 11.33 10.67 -0.36
C LYS A 27 10.30 11.25 -1.32
N LEU A 28 9.13 10.63 -1.38
CA LEU A 28 8.11 10.91 -2.37
C LEU A 28 7.18 12.08 -1.99
N VAL A 29 7.08 12.44 -0.71
CA VAL A 29 6.32 13.63 -0.26
C VAL A 29 6.83 14.95 -0.86
N LYS A 30 8.03 14.95 -1.45
CA LYS A 30 8.60 16.09 -2.17
C LYS A 30 8.04 16.25 -3.59
N GLN A 31 7.22 15.31 -4.06
CA GLN A 31 6.63 15.33 -5.39
C GLN A 31 5.26 15.99 -5.39
N ASP A 32 4.96 16.73 -6.46
CA ASP A 32 3.67 17.41 -6.61
C ASP A 32 2.50 16.42 -6.52
N GLY A 33 1.50 16.79 -5.72
CA GLY A 33 0.31 15.98 -5.50
C GLY A 33 0.45 14.90 -4.42
N PHE A 34 1.62 14.68 -3.83
CA PHE A 34 1.81 13.78 -2.69
C PHE A 34 2.13 14.58 -1.42
N GLY A 35 1.10 14.83 -0.60
CA GLY A 35 1.28 15.44 0.72
C GLY A 35 1.55 14.42 1.84
N PRO A 36 2.04 14.87 3.01
CA PRO A 36 2.28 14.01 4.18
C PRO A 36 1.05 13.17 4.58
N GLU A 37 -0.14 13.69 4.35
CA GLU A 37 -1.43 13.06 4.65
C GLU A 37 -1.97 12.20 3.51
N SER A 38 -1.12 11.78 2.58
CA SER A 38 -1.50 10.73 1.63
C SER A 38 -1.20 9.39 2.27
N CYS A 39 -2.24 8.58 2.47
CA CYS A 39 -2.11 7.25 3.03
C CYS A 39 -1.31 6.37 2.08
N CYS A 40 -0.28 5.72 2.61
CA CYS A 40 0.67 4.92 1.86
C CYS A 40 0.53 3.44 2.17
N ALA A 41 0.91 2.62 1.20
CA ALA A 41 1.04 1.20 1.37
C ALA A 41 2.24 0.68 0.57
N THR A 42 2.70 -0.52 0.93
CA THR A 42 3.66 -1.26 0.14
C THR A 42 3.27 -2.73 0.11
N VAL A 43 3.36 -3.33 -1.06
CA VAL A 43 3.21 -4.77 -1.27
C VAL A 43 4.58 -5.36 -1.53
N GLU A 44 4.94 -6.37 -0.75
CA GLU A 44 6.09 -7.22 -0.99
C GLU A 44 5.67 -8.48 -1.76
N TYR A 45 6.45 -8.82 -2.77
CA TYR A 45 6.21 -10.00 -3.59
C TYR A 45 7.53 -10.58 -4.08
N THR A 46 7.54 -11.86 -4.43
CA THR A 46 8.74 -12.56 -4.90
C THR A 46 8.71 -12.69 -6.42
N LEU A 47 9.79 -12.29 -7.09
CA LEU A 47 10.01 -12.61 -8.51
C LEU A 47 11.38 -13.26 -8.69
N ARG A 48 11.41 -14.43 -9.33
CA ARG A 48 12.65 -15.19 -9.60
C ARG A 48 13.51 -15.34 -8.33
N GLY A 49 12.87 -15.73 -7.22
CA GLY A 49 13.51 -15.93 -5.92
C GLY A 49 13.94 -14.65 -5.18
N ASN A 50 13.64 -13.45 -5.71
CA ASN A 50 14.02 -12.19 -5.08
C ASN A 50 12.81 -11.40 -4.59
N SER A 51 12.90 -10.85 -3.38
CA SER A 51 11.90 -9.90 -2.88
C SER A 51 11.91 -8.61 -3.72
N ARG A 52 10.70 -8.16 -4.04
CA ARG A 52 10.38 -6.94 -4.77
C ARG A 52 9.28 -6.22 -4.02
N TYR A 53 9.19 -4.91 -4.25
CA TYR A 53 8.28 -4.05 -3.52
C TYR A 53 7.57 -3.11 -4.48
N ALA A 54 6.27 -2.95 -4.31
CA ALA A 54 5.47 -1.96 -5.00
C ALA A 54 4.86 -0.99 -3.98
N PHE A 55 5.18 0.28 -4.14
CA PHE A 55 4.66 1.35 -3.31
C PHE A 55 3.38 1.93 -3.93
N GLY A 56 2.42 2.27 -3.08
CA GLY A 56 1.17 2.94 -3.45
C GLY A 56 0.82 4.05 -2.48
N ASN A 57 0.12 5.09 -2.95
CA ASN A 57 -0.47 6.09 -2.07
C ASN A 57 -1.82 6.59 -2.58
N SER A 58 -2.61 7.21 -1.70
CA SER A 58 -3.99 7.65 -2.00
C SER A 58 -4.12 8.78 -3.03
N GLN A 59 -3.01 9.39 -3.47
CA GLN A 59 -2.99 10.43 -4.48
C GLN A 59 -2.56 9.91 -5.86
N MET A 60 -2.15 8.65 -5.96
CA MET A 60 -1.79 8.03 -7.24
C MET A 60 -2.99 7.97 -8.17
N ARG A 61 -2.76 8.41 -9.41
CA ARG A 61 -3.74 8.35 -10.49
C ARG A 61 -3.57 7.05 -11.25
N ILE A 62 -4.67 6.34 -11.47
CA ILE A 62 -4.72 5.16 -12.32
C ILE A 62 -5.54 5.53 -13.54
N GLU A 63 -4.91 5.40 -14.71
CA GLU A 63 -5.56 5.62 -15.99
C GLU A 63 -6.70 4.62 -16.20
N MET A 64 -7.83 5.14 -16.69
CA MET A 64 -9.01 4.38 -17.05
C MET A 64 -9.26 4.51 -18.55
N PRO A 65 -9.98 3.56 -19.17
CA PRO A 65 -10.43 3.72 -20.54
C PRO A 65 -11.16 5.06 -20.74
N PRO A 66 -11.01 5.70 -21.92
CA PRO A 66 -11.67 6.97 -22.19
C PRO A 66 -13.20 6.83 -22.12
N ASP A 67 -13.87 7.94 -21.83
CA ASP A 67 -15.33 8.12 -21.93
C ASP A 67 -16.19 7.34 -20.91
N ILE A 68 -15.57 6.72 -19.89
CA ILE A 68 -16.31 6.08 -18.78
C ILE A 68 -16.51 7.04 -17.59
N TYR A 69 -15.56 7.93 -17.35
CA TYR A 69 -15.55 8.86 -16.21
C TYR A 69 -15.28 10.30 -16.68
N THR A 70 -15.63 11.28 -15.85
CA THR A 70 -15.36 12.71 -16.11
C THR A 70 -13.88 13.01 -16.36
N ASN A 71 -12.99 12.24 -15.71
CA ASN A 71 -11.56 12.24 -15.99
C ASN A 71 -11.17 10.83 -16.44
N ASN A 72 -10.22 10.71 -17.37
CA ASN A 72 -9.66 9.41 -17.78
C ASN A 72 -8.71 8.81 -16.72
N TRP A 73 -8.89 9.18 -15.45
CA TRP A 73 -8.15 8.65 -14.32
C TRP A 73 -9.01 8.64 -13.06
N VAL A 74 -8.70 7.69 -12.18
CA VAL A 74 -9.28 7.60 -10.83
C VAL A 74 -8.17 7.61 -9.78
N LYS A 75 -8.51 8.00 -8.55
CA LYS A 75 -7.69 7.80 -7.37
C LYS A 75 -8.25 6.64 -6.56
N LEU A 76 -7.37 5.81 -6.02
CA LEU A 76 -7.73 4.70 -5.15
C LEU A 76 -7.12 4.89 -3.77
N HIS A 77 -7.59 4.12 -2.80
CA HIS A 77 -6.91 4.01 -1.51
C HIS A 77 -5.49 3.46 -1.68
N GLY A 78 -4.59 3.81 -0.76
CA GLY A 78 -3.16 3.54 -0.89
C GLY A 78 -2.84 2.06 -1.07
N GLU A 79 -3.55 1.19 -0.36
CA GLU A 79 -3.45 -0.27 -0.44
C GLU A 79 -3.81 -0.81 -1.83
N MET A 80 -4.87 -0.27 -2.46
CA MET A 80 -5.29 -0.69 -3.79
C MET A 80 -4.32 -0.16 -4.86
N ALA A 81 -3.83 1.07 -4.70
CA ALA A 81 -2.79 1.62 -5.57
C ALA A 81 -1.51 0.78 -5.53
N ALA A 82 -1.09 0.34 -4.33
CA ALA A 82 0.09 -0.50 -4.15
C ALA A 82 -0.09 -1.90 -4.77
N LEU A 83 -1.28 -2.50 -4.61
CA LEU A 83 -1.62 -3.80 -5.19
C LEU A 83 -1.62 -3.78 -6.71
N ILE A 84 -2.29 -2.80 -7.32
CA ILE A 84 -2.29 -2.67 -8.78
C ILE A 84 -0.87 -2.46 -9.30
N ALA A 85 -0.04 -1.67 -8.61
CA ALA A 85 1.35 -1.51 -8.96
C ALA A 85 2.15 -2.82 -8.86
N ALA A 86 1.87 -3.68 -7.86
CA ALA A 86 2.49 -4.99 -7.72
C ALA A 86 2.05 -5.94 -8.85
N ILE A 87 0.75 -6.10 -9.04
CA ILE A 87 0.16 -7.01 -10.03
C ILE A 87 0.66 -6.67 -11.44
N ARG A 88 0.61 -5.40 -11.84
CA ARG A 88 1.14 -4.96 -13.15
C ARG A 88 2.61 -5.31 -13.35
N ARG A 89 3.43 -5.29 -12.29
CA ARG A 89 4.84 -5.66 -12.37
C ARG A 89 5.05 -7.17 -12.41
N ILE A 90 4.21 -7.93 -11.71
CA ILE A 90 4.19 -9.40 -11.73
C ILE A 90 3.79 -9.89 -13.13
N GLU A 91 2.70 -9.37 -13.69
CA GLU A 91 2.23 -9.71 -15.04
C GLU A 91 3.31 -9.41 -16.10
N LYS A 92 3.91 -8.22 -16.05
CA LYS A 92 5.01 -7.83 -16.96
C LYS A 92 6.24 -8.72 -16.85
N SER A 93 6.43 -9.43 -15.74
CA SER A 93 7.56 -10.34 -15.57
C SER A 93 7.39 -11.67 -16.30
N GLY A 94 6.21 -11.91 -16.89
CA GLY A 94 5.84 -13.18 -17.52
C GLY A 94 5.46 -14.25 -16.50
N ASN A 95 5.15 -13.86 -15.26
CA ASN A 95 4.58 -14.77 -14.29
C ASN A 95 3.16 -15.15 -14.75
N SER A 96 2.96 -16.44 -15.02
CA SER A 96 1.68 -17.04 -15.44
C SER A 96 1.05 -17.91 -14.35
N ASP A 97 1.59 -17.88 -13.13
CA ASP A 97 1.06 -18.61 -12.00
C ASP A 97 -0.33 -18.06 -11.66
N GLU A 98 -1.26 -18.95 -11.35
CA GLU A 98 -2.63 -18.57 -10.95
C GLU A 98 -2.63 -17.80 -9.61
N GLN A 99 -1.62 -18.05 -8.77
CA GLN A 99 -1.46 -17.40 -7.48
C GLN A 99 -0.41 -16.28 -7.54
N LEU A 100 -0.80 -15.08 -7.09
CA LEU A 100 0.12 -13.95 -6.98
C LEU A 100 1.23 -14.27 -5.95
N PRO A 101 2.52 -14.07 -6.27
CA PRO A 101 3.62 -14.34 -5.35
C PRO A 101 3.79 -13.24 -4.28
N ILE A 102 2.69 -12.70 -3.76
CA ILE A 102 2.66 -11.66 -2.72
C ILE A 102 2.91 -12.32 -1.37
N THR A 103 3.85 -11.78 -0.60
CA THR A 103 4.27 -12.34 0.70
C THR A 103 3.77 -11.52 1.87
N SER A 104 3.78 -10.19 1.73
CA SER A 104 3.30 -9.30 2.78
C SER A 104 2.84 -7.95 2.24
N VAL A 105 2.02 -7.26 3.01
CA VAL A 105 1.55 -5.90 2.71
C VAL A 105 1.72 -5.06 3.97
N TYR A 106 2.11 -3.80 3.82
CA TYR A 106 2.00 -2.80 4.89
C TYR A 106 1.11 -1.65 4.44
N ILE A 107 0.23 -1.20 5.33
CA ILE A 107 -0.76 -0.15 5.09
C ILE A 107 -0.77 0.77 6.31
N GLU A 108 -0.63 2.08 6.14
CA GLU A 108 -0.51 2.97 7.31
C GLU A 108 -1.75 2.90 8.23
N LEU A 109 -2.94 2.95 7.63
CA LEU A 109 -4.23 2.82 8.29
C LEU A 109 -4.82 1.44 8.03
N ARG A 110 -5.48 0.84 9.02
CA ARG A 110 -6.23 -0.40 8.84
C ARG A 110 -7.21 -0.24 7.66
N PRO A 111 -7.24 -1.17 6.69
CA PRO A 111 -8.17 -1.09 5.57
C PRO A 111 -9.61 -0.98 6.03
N CYS A 112 -10.43 -0.21 5.31
CA CYS A 112 -11.84 -0.10 5.66
C CYS A 112 -12.55 -1.46 5.47
N GLU A 113 -13.37 -1.83 6.45
CA GLU A 113 -14.09 -3.11 6.45
C GLU A 113 -15.12 -3.20 5.32
N ALA A 114 -15.68 -2.05 4.90
CA ALA A 114 -16.73 -2.00 3.89
C ALA A 114 -16.26 -2.48 2.50
N ASN A 115 -15.03 -2.15 2.10
CA ASN A 115 -14.56 -2.38 0.73
C ASN A 115 -13.14 -2.95 0.66
N CYS A 116 -12.17 -2.27 1.29
CA CYS A 116 -10.76 -2.59 1.11
C CYS A 116 -10.37 -3.90 1.77
N MET A 117 -10.95 -4.22 2.94
CA MET A 117 -10.69 -5.50 3.61
C MET A 117 -11.20 -6.68 2.78
N GLN A 118 -12.41 -6.59 2.24
CA GLN A 118 -12.98 -7.64 1.36
C GLN A 118 -12.15 -7.80 0.08
N ALA A 119 -11.77 -6.69 -0.54
CA ALA A 119 -10.89 -6.72 -1.72
C ALA A 119 -9.55 -7.40 -1.41
N LEU A 120 -8.93 -7.07 -0.27
CA LEU A 120 -7.67 -7.70 0.16
C LEU A 120 -7.85 -9.21 0.39
N GLN A 121 -8.95 -9.64 1.01
CA GLN A 121 -9.24 -11.06 1.22
C GLN A 121 -9.42 -11.85 -0.08
N ASN A 122 -9.98 -11.21 -1.11
CA ASN A 122 -10.22 -11.85 -2.42
C ASN A 122 -8.98 -11.85 -3.33
N ILE A 123 -8.12 -10.85 -3.21
CA ILE A 123 -6.95 -10.67 -4.09
C ILE A 123 -5.70 -11.32 -3.52
N LEU A 124 -5.49 -11.21 -2.20
CA LEU A 124 -4.27 -11.68 -1.57
C LEU A 124 -4.28 -13.21 -1.41
N PRO A 125 -3.12 -13.85 -1.60
CA PRO A 125 -2.92 -15.24 -1.22
C PRO A 125 -3.32 -15.52 0.23
N ASP A 126 -3.80 -16.73 0.49
CA ASP A 126 -3.96 -17.22 1.86
C ASP A 126 -2.65 -17.10 2.66
N ASN A 127 -2.79 -16.77 3.94
CA ASN A 127 -1.68 -16.55 4.89
C ASN A 127 -0.81 -15.31 4.61
N THR A 128 -1.16 -14.47 3.64
CA THR A 128 -0.50 -13.16 3.46
C THR A 128 -0.63 -12.35 4.74
N THR A 129 0.51 -11.81 5.22
CA THR A 129 0.51 -10.94 6.39
C THR A 129 0.32 -9.48 5.96
N VAL A 130 -0.71 -8.84 6.49
CA VAL A 130 -1.03 -7.43 6.30
C VAL A 130 -0.71 -6.68 7.59
N TYR A 131 0.40 -5.95 7.56
CA TYR A 131 0.82 -5.06 8.62
C TYR A 131 0.09 -3.73 8.53
N PHE A 132 -0.29 -3.15 9.67
CA PHE A 132 -0.82 -1.79 9.72
C PHE A 132 -0.38 -1.04 10.98
N SER A 133 -0.47 0.29 11.00
CA SER A 133 -0.02 1.09 12.16
C SER A 133 -1.18 1.68 12.96
N PHE A 134 -2.18 2.23 12.28
CA PHE A 134 -3.26 2.98 12.92
C PHE A 134 -4.62 2.36 12.61
N LEU A 135 -5.55 2.40 13.55
CA LEU A 135 -6.92 1.96 13.36
C LEU A 135 -7.72 3.06 12.63
N HIS A 136 -8.53 2.66 11.65
CA HIS A 136 -9.50 3.53 11.00
C HIS A 136 -10.92 3.13 11.45
N PRO A 137 -11.80 4.07 11.82
CA PRO A 137 -11.63 5.53 11.73
C PRO A 137 -10.96 6.19 12.96
N ASP A 138 -10.69 5.44 14.03
CA ASP A 138 -10.45 6.02 15.36
C ASP A 138 -9.10 6.74 15.54
N GLN A 139 -8.06 6.36 14.79
CA GLN A 139 -6.70 6.90 14.92
C GLN A 139 -6.25 7.73 13.70
N VAL A 140 -7.19 8.26 12.92
CA VAL A 140 -6.88 9.07 11.73
C VAL A 140 -6.08 10.33 12.10
N ASP A 141 -6.44 11.02 13.20
CA ASP A 141 -5.73 12.24 13.59
C ASP A 141 -4.33 11.96 14.13
N GLU A 142 -4.16 10.86 14.86
CA GLU A 142 -2.85 10.38 15.32
C GLU A 142 -1.94 10.02 14.12
N TRP A 143 -2.50 9.36 13.12
CA TRP A 143 -1.81 9.08 11.87
C TRP A 143 -1.37 10.36 11.16
N LYS A 144 -2.25 11.36 11.01
CA LYS A 144 -1.90 12.64 10.37
C LYS A 144 -0.76 13.34 11.08
N GLN A 145 -0.78 13.38 12.41
CA GLN A 145 0.32 13.97 13.21
C GLN A 145 1.63 13.22 12.97
N SER A 146 1.60 11.88 13.06
CA SER A 146 2.77 11.03 12.84
C SER A 146 3.33 11.13 11.43
N ALA A 147 2.46 11.18 10.43
CA ALA A 147 2.84 11.30 9.02
C ALA A 147 3.46 12.67 8.70
N ARG A 148 2.94 13.77 9.26
CA ARG A 148 3.54 15.10 9.15
C ARG A 148 4.92 15.13 9.80
N ALA A 149 5.05 14.58 11.02
CA ALA A 149 6.32 14.52 11.73
C ALA A 149 7.37 13.69 10.96
N LEU A 150 6.98 12.54 10.40
CA LEU A 150 7.85 11.72 9.57
C LEU A 150 8.40 12.50 8.36
N CYS A 151 7.54 13.24 7.66
CA CYS A 151 7.89 13.97 6.45
C CYS A 151 8.62 15.29 6.70
N ALA A 152 8.57 15.84 7.91
CA ALA A 152 9.29 17.05 8.31
C ALA A 152 10.75 16.77 8.70
N ALA A 153 11.06 15.54 9.09
CA ALA A 153 12.40 15.07 9.47
C ALA A 153 13.22 14.62 8.25
#